data_AF-A0A8S1EME9-F1
#
_entry.id   AF-A0A8S1EME9-F1
#
_cell.length_a   1.000
_cell.length_b   1.000
_cell.length_c   1.000
_cell.angle_alpha   90.00
_cell.angle_beta   90.00
_cell.angle_gamma   90.00
#
_symmetry.space_group_name_H-M   'P 1'
#
loop_
_entity.id
_entity.type
_entity.pdbx_description
1 polymer ?
#
loop_
_entity_poly.entity_id
_entity_poly.type
_entity_poly.pdbx_seq_one_letter_code
_entity_poly.pdbx_strand_id
1 'polypeptide(L)'
;MLDETYYRNLLRGRIRLAYLSFTMVSFLSSIGYLIWSIDWIKHTTNCGRSGIFISYFAIVATVFYAGLATIGLFLFRRPTRILSRILIGFATSSSIFVIGMILIMIISMIASFEPYCLRDKNTFDAIYIIILTGITCTIHVSLLVFAIMVRYPASSHLPTYREAISATGANRMTERKPIVLKATGTAAWKLRIYSILRYPMTRTGPAVTAAVAIYLIAFNVGMRLWKGDEHPLNRFVWRIREQEGSLNPELLYKKKIVQDYHYSRIFDAKDDPPHLGY
;
A
#
# COMPACT_ATOMS: atom_id res chain seq x y z
N MET A 1 -22.26 -32.90 21.43
CA MET A 1 -22.85 -31.92 20.48
C MET A 1 -22.09 -30.62 20.66
N LEU A 2 -21.17 -30.28 19.74
CA LEU A 2 -20.42 -29.02 19.84
C LEU A 2 -21.36 -27.88 19.40
N ASP A 3 -21.52 -26.89 20.27
CA ASP A 3 -22.39 -25.72 20.06
C ASP A 3 -21.95 -24.94 18.80
N GLU A 4 -22.90 -24.60 17.93
CA GLU A 4 -22.72 -23.76 16.73
C GLU A 4 -22.00 -22.43 17.07
N THR A 5 -22.20 -21.95 18.30
CA THR A 5 -21.54 -20.76 18.85
C THR A 5 -20.02 -20.94 18.96
N TYR A 6 -19.55 -22.13 19.37
CA TYR A 6 -18.12 -22.44 19.46
C TYR A 6 -17.46 -22.41 18.08
N TYR A 7 -18.07 -23.03 17.08
CA TYR A 7 -17.53 -23.07 15.71
C TYR A 7 -17.46 -21.66 15.09
N ARG A 8 -18.49 -20.82 15.28
CA ARG A 8 -18.48 -19.43 14.83
C ARG A 8 -17.38 -18.59 15.47
N ASN A 9 -17.14 -18.78 16.76
CA ASN A 9 -16.09 -18.05 17.48
C ASN A 9 -14.69 -18.50 17.02
N LEU A 10 -14.49 -19.81 16.82
CA LEU A 10 -13.25 -20.36 16.29
C LEU A 10 -12.95 -19.83 14.88
N LEU A 11 -13.94 -19.83 13.98
CA LEU A 11 -13.79 -19.31 12.63
C LEU A 11 -13.45 -17.82 12.62
N ARG A 12 -14.13 -17.03 13.47
CA ARG A 12 -13.87 -15.60 13.64
C ARG A 12 -12.45 -15.35 14.14
N GLY A 13 -11.95 -16.17 15.07
CA GLY A 13 -10.58 -16.13 15.57
C GLY A 13 -9.56 -16.37 14.45
N ARG A 14 -9.76 -17.42 13.64
CA ARG A 14 -8.88 -17.75 12.50
C ARG A 14 -8.83 -16.64 11.44
N ILE A 15 -9.98 -16.04 11.11
CA ILE A 15 -10.03 -14.92 10.16
C ILE A 15 -9.26 -13.71 10.72
N ARG A 16 -9.43 -13.38 12.00
CA ARG A 16 -8.70 -12.27 12.63
C ARG A 16 -7.19 -12.51 12.65
N LEU A 17 -6.78 -13.75 12.94
CA LEU A 17 -5.37 -14.13 12.93
C LEU A 17 -4.76 -13.95 11.53
N ALA A 18 -5.40 -14.50 10.49
CA ALA A 18 -4.93 -14.34 9.11
C ALA A 18 -4.86 -12.88 8.67
N TYR A 19 -5.85 -12.08 9.10
CA TYR A 19 -5.89 -10.66 8.80
C TYR A 19 -4.75 -9.89 9.48
N LEU A 20 -4.46 -10.21 10.75
CA LEU A 20 -3.33 -9.64 11.48
C LEU A 20 -2.00 -10.05 10.83
N SER A 21 -1.84 -11.33 10.48
CA SER A 21 -0.67 -11.83 9.77
C SER A 21 -0.46 -11.12 8.45
N PHE A 22 -1.53 -10.96 7.64
CA PHE A 22 -1.47 -10.20 6.39
C PHE A 22 -1.01 -8.77 6.61
N THR A 23 -1.61 -8.08 7.58
CA THR A 23 -1.27 -6.68 7.89
C THR A 23 0.19 -6.53 8.31
N MET A 24 0.68 -7.43 9.16
CA MET A 24 2.08 -7.45 9.61
C MET A 24 3.04 -7.72 8.46
N VAL A 25 2.73 -8.69 7.60
CA VAL A 25 3.55 -9.00 6.43
C VAL A 25 3.59 -7.80 5.48
N SER A 26 2.46 -7.19 5.15
CA SER A 26 2.44 -6.00 4.30
C SER A 26 3.24 -4.84 4.92
N PHE A 27 3.17 -4.66 6.24
CA PHE A 27 3.95 -3.63 6.92
C PHE A 27 5.46 -3.91 6.85
N LEU A 28 5.88 -5.14 7.13
CA LEU A 28 7.29 -5.55 7.05
C LEU A 28 7.82 -5.47 5.61
N SER A 29 7.04 -5.90 4.62
CA SER A 29 7.37 -5.74 3.21
C SER A 29 7.54 -4.27 2.86
N SER A 30 6.65 -3.38 3.32
CA SER A 30 6.78 -1.93 3.10
C SER A 30 8.10 -1.38 3.66
N ILE A 31 8.49 -1.77 4.88
CA ILE A 31 9.78 -1.38 5.46
C ILE A 31 10.94 -1.93 4.63
N GLY A 32 10.89 -3.20 4.22
CA GLY A 32 11.93 -3.83 3.40
C GLY A 32 12.14 -3.10 2.08
N TYR A 33 11.06 -2.80 1.36
CA TYR A 33 11.10 -2.02 0.12
C TYR A 33 11.54 -0.56 0.35
N LEU A 34 11.20 0.04 1.50
CA LEU A 34 11.65 1.38 1.85
C LEU A 34 13.16 1.43 2.07
N ILE A 35 13.70 0.53 2.89
CA ILE A 35 15.15 0.43 3.14
C ILE A 35 15.88 0.24 1.81
N TRP A 36 15.37 -0.66 0.97
CA TRP A 36 15.92 -0.92 -0.35
C TRP A 36 15.86 0.32 -1.25
N SER A 37 14.75 1.06 -1.26
CA SER A 37 14.63 2.32 -2.02
C SER A 37 15.64 3.37 -1.56
N ILE A 38 15.83 3.52 -0.25
CA ILE A 38 16.78 4.50 0.33
C ILE A 38 18.20 4.13 -0.08
N ASP A 39 18.54 2.85 -0.04
CA ASP A 39 19.87 2.37 -0.40
C ASP A 39 20.15 2.56 -1.90
N TRP A 40 19.18 2.27 -2.76
CA TRP A 40 19.32 2.48 -4.20
C TRP A 40 19.41 3.95 -4.60
N ILE A 41 18.65 4.83 -3.94
CA ILE A 41 18.73 6.28 -4.15
C ILE A 41 20.14 6.82 -3.85
N LYS A 42 20.94 6.16 -2.99
CA LYS A 42 22.34 6.57 -2.78
C LYS A 42 23.21 6.31 -4.01
N HIS A 43 22.85 5.29 -4.79
CA HIS A 43 23.65 4.76 -5.89
C HIS A 43 23.12 5.15 -7.28
N THR A 44 21.97 5.85 -7.35
CA THR A 44 21.36 6.29 -8.62
C THR A 44 22.31 7.10 -9.50
N THR A 45 23.26 7.83 -8.90
CA THR A 45 24.23 8.64 -9.65
C THR A 45 25.21 7.79 -10.46
N ASN A 46 25.51 6.58 -10.00
CA ASN A 46 26.52 5.72 -10.62
C ASN A 46 25.91 4.80 -11.69
N CYS A 47 24.62 4.49 -11.58
CA CYS A 47 23.91 3.58 -12.48
C CYS A 47 22.91 4.25 -13.43
N GLY A 48 22.97 5.59 -13.58
CA GLY A 48 22.19 6.33 -14.57
C GLY A 48 20.69 5.98 -14.58
N ARG A 49 20.15 5.67 -15.77
CA ARG A 49 18.71 5.36 -15.98
C ARG A 49 18.25 4.12 -15.22
N SER A 50 19.12 3.12 -15.13
CA SER A 50 18.88 1.85 -14.45
C SER A 50 18.61 2.04 -12.95
N GLY A 51 19.41 2.89 -12.29
CA GLY A 51 19.22 3.21 -10.88
C GLY A 51 17.91 3.95 -10.60
N ILE A 52 17.54 4.89 -11.48
CA ILE A 52 16.28 5.64 -11.37
C ILE A 52 15.07 4.71 -11.49
N PHE A 53 15.12 3.77 -12.45
CA PHE A 53 14.06 2.80 -12.66
C PHE A 53 13.85 1.92 -11.41
N ILE A 54 14.93 1.30 -10.90
CA ILE A 54 14.86 0.45 -9.71
C ILE A 54 14.30 1.23 -8.50
N SER A 55 14.79 2.45 -8.29
CA SER A 55 14.33 3.31 -7.18
C SER A 55 12.84 3.63 -7.27
N TYR A 56 12.33 3.90 -8.47
CA TYR A 56 10.91 4.14 -8.70
C TYR A 56 10.06 2.91 -8.35
N PHE A 57 10.48 1.73 -8.78
CA PHE A 57 9.81 0.47 -8.47
C PHE A 57 9.80 0.17 -6.96
N ALA A 58 10.91 0.40 -6.29
CA ALA A 58 11.03 0.26 -4.84
C ALA A 58 10.04 1.16 -4.10
N ILE A 59 9.91 2.43 -4.53
CA ILE A 59 8.97 3.39 -3.94
C ILE A 59 7.53 2.96 -4.18
N VAL A 60 7.17 2.57 -5.41
CA VAL A 60 5.80 2.11 -5.74
C VAL A 60 5.42 0.90 -4.89
N ALA A 61 6.32 -0.09 -4.76
CA ALA A 61 6.10 -1.24 -3.89
C ALA A 61 5.93 -0.82 -2.43
N THR A 62 6.78 0.07 -1.93
CA THR A 62 6.68 0.61 -0.55
C THR A 62 5.31 1.22 -0.28
N VAL A 63 4.84 2.10 -1.17
CA VAL A 63 3.55 2.78 -1.06
C VAL A 63 2.39 1.80 -1.14
N PHE A 64 2.45 0.84 -2.08
CA PHE A 64 1.43 -0.18 -2.23
C PHE A 64 1.27 -1.02 -0.95
N TYR A 65 2.37 -1.52 -0.40
CA TYR A 65 2.35 -2.32 0.82
C TYR A 65 1.99 -1.51 2.08
N ALA A 66 2.40 -0.24 2.16
CA ALA A 66 1.94 0.66 3.22
C ALA A 66 0.43 0.88 3.14
N GLY A 67 -0.11 1.04 1.92
CA GLY A 67 -1.56 1.12 1.67
C GLY A 67 -2.30 -0.12 2.13
N LEU A 68 -1.81 -1.31 1.78
CA LEU A 68 -2.40 -2.57 2.24
C LEU A 68 -2.34 -2.73 3.76
N ALA A 69 -1.22 -2.37 4.39
CA ALA A 69 -1.07 -2.44 5.85
C ALA A 69 -2.02 -1.46 6.57
N THR A 70 -2.17 -0.23 6.05
CA THR A 70 -3.06 0.78 6.65
C THR A 70 -4.54 0.40 6.51
N ILE A 71 -4.96 -0.08 5.34
CA ILE A 71 -6.32 -0.60 5.16
C ILE A 71 -6.53 -1.86 6.02
N GLY A 72 -5.49 -2.69 6.13
CA GLY A 72 -5.25 -3.69 7.16
C GLY A 72 -5.77 -3.25 8.53
N LEU A 73 -5.00 -2.39 9.16
CA LEU A 73 -5.27 -1.87 10.50
C LEU A 73 -6.68 -1.29 10.64
N PHE A 74 -7.19 -0.63 9.60
CA PHE A 74 -8.54 -0.06 9.60
C PHE A 74 -9.64 -1.13 9.68
N LEU A 75 -9.54 -2.20 8.88
CA LEU A 75 -10.56 -3.24 8.82
C LEU A 75 -10.44 -4.25 9.96
N PHE A 76 -9.25 -4.43 10.55
CA PHE A 76 -9.07 -5.27 11.73
C PHE A 76 -10.00 -4.86 12.89
N ARG A 77 -10.27 -3.56 13.02
CA ARG A 77 -11.18 -3.01 14.04
C ARG A 77 -12.67 -3.23 13.75
N ARG A 78 -13.07 -3.67 12.55
CA ARG A 78 -14.47 -3.89 12.19
C ARG A 78 -14.78 -5.35 11.91
N PRO A 79 -15.54 -6.05 12.79
CA PRO A 79 -15.99 -7.41 12.52
C PRO A 79 -17.12 -7.38 11.48
N THR A 80 -16.78 -7.52 10.20
CA THR A 80 -17.78 -7.64 9.13
C THR A 80 -17.73 -9.02 8.50
N ARG A 81 -18.89 -9.57 8.12
CA ARG A 81 -18.97 -10.77 7.26
C ARG A 81 -18.27 -10.57 5.90
N ILE A 82 -17.99 -9.31 5.55
CA ILE A 82 -17.33 -8.86 4.33
C ILE A 82 -15.79 -9.01 4.44
N LEU A 83 -15.25 -9.15 5.66
CA LEU A 83 -13.81 -9.18 5.91
C LEU A 83 -13.07 -10.29 5.14
N SER A 84 -13.66 -11.49 5.02
CA SER A 84 -13.04 -12.58 4.26
C SER A 84 -13.00 -12.30 2.76
N ARG A 85 -14.01 -11.62 2.21
CA ARG A 85 -14.04 -11.22 0.79
C ARG A 85 -12.97 -10.18 0.50
N ILE A 86 -12.84 -9.20 1.40
CA ILE A 86 -11.83 -8.15 1.28
C ILE A 86 -10.42 -8.74 1.43
N LEU A 87 -10.21 -9.65 2.39
CA LEU A 87 -8.92 -10.31 2.58
C LEU A 87 -8.49 -11.09 1.33
N ILE A 88 -9.41 -11.85 0.72
CA ILE A 88 -9.15 -12.54 -0.55
C ILE A 88 -8.80 -11.51 -1.63
N GLY A 89 -9.57 -10.42 -1.76
CA GLY A 89 -9.28 -9.35 -2.72
C GLY A 89 -7.89 -8.76 -2.56
N PHE A 90 -7.46 -8.44 -1.33
CA PHE A 90 -6.12 -7.91 -1.07
C PHE A 90 -5.01 -8.92 -1.30
N ALA A 91 -5.21 -10.17 -0.88
CA ALA A 91 -4.24 -11.22 -1.13
C ALA A 91 -4.07 -11.44 -2.64
N THR A 92 -5.16 -11.47 -3.42
CA THR A 92 -5.11 -11.58 -4.88
C THR A 92 -4.44 -10.36 -5.52
N SER A 93 -4.80 -9.13 -5.14
CA SER A 93 -4.17 -7.92 -5.70
C SER A 93 -2.68 -7.86 -5.39
N SER A 94 -2.28 -8.28 -4.18
CA SER A 94 -0.88 -8.34 -3.79
C SER A 94 -0.11 -9.37 -4.60
N SER A 95 -0.67 -10.56 -4.83
CA SER A 95 -0.02 -11.58 -5.66
C SER A 95 0.16 -11.12 -7.10
N ILE A 96 -0.87 -10.49 -7.70
CA ILE A 96 -0.78 -9.92 -9.06
C ILE A 96 0.30 -8.85 -9.12
N PHE A 97 0.34 -7.95 -8.13
CA PHE A 97 1.36 -6.90 -8.05
C PHE A 97 2.77 -7.49 -7.98
N VAL A 98 3.02 -8.48 -7.12
CA VAL A 98 4.34 -9.15 -7.01
C VAL A 98 4.74 -9.82 -8.32
N ILE A 99 3.83 -10.54 -8.98
CA ILE A 99 4.11 -11.17 -10.27
C ILE A 99 4.46 -10.11 -11.32
N GLY A 100 3.69 -9.01 -11.38
CA GLY A 100 3.97 -7.89 -12.28
C GLY A 100 5.34 -7.26 -12.02
N MET A 101 5.70 -7.07 -10.75
CA MET A 101 7.03 -6.56 -10.36
C MET A 101 8.15 -7.48 -10.83
N ILE A 102 8.03 -8.79 -10.63
CA ILE A 102 9.02 -9.79 -11.09
C ILE A 102 9.17 -9.72 -12.61
N LEU A 103 8.05 -9.72 -13.35
CA LEU A 103 8.07 -9.68 -14.81
C LEU A 103 8.71 -8.39 -15.33
N ILE A 104 8.33 -7.24 -14.78
CA ILE A 104 8.91 -5.96 -15.19
C ILE A 104 10.40 -5.94 -14.88
N MET A 105 10.83 -6.43 -13.71
CA MET A 105 12.25 -6.51 -13.36
C MET A 105 13.04 -7.40 -14.34
N ILE A 106 12.50 -8.56 -14.71
CA ILE A 106 13.12 -9.47 -15.70
C ILE A 106 13.22 -8.78 -17.07
N ILE A 107 12.12 -8.18 -17.54
CA ILE A 107 12.10 -7.45 -18.82
C ILE A 107 13.14 -6.34 -18.81
N SER A 108 13.21 -5.58 -17.71
CA SER A 108 14.20 -4.52 -17.54
C SER A 108 15.62 -5.06 -17.60
N MET A 109 15.93 -6.15 -16.90
CA MET A 109 17.24 -6.80 -16.95
C MET A 109 17.60 -7.26 -18.37
N ILE A 110 16.64 -7.78 -19.14
CA ILE A 110 16.87 -8.23 -20.53
C ILE A 110 17.02 -7.05 -21.49
N ALA A 111 16.20 -6.00 -21.33
CA ALA A 111 16.02 -4.98 -22.36
C ALA A 111 17.15 -3.96 -22.43
N SER A 112 17.70 -3.47 -21.30
CA SER A 112 18.60 -2.29 -21.36
C SER A 112 19.44 -2.02 -20.12
N PHE A 113 19.71 -2.99 -19.25
CA PHE A 113 20.62 -2.71 -18.13
C PHE A 113 22.06 -2.82 -18.60
N GLU A 114 22.77 -1.69 -18.59
CA GLU A 114 24.22 -1.59 -18.61
C GLU A 114 24.82 -2.61 -17.64
N PRO A 115 25.33 -3.77 -18.13
CA PRO A 115 25.60 -4.93 -17.29
C PRO A 115 26.75 -4.69 -16.32
N TYR A 116 27.57 -3.68 -16.59
CA TYR A 116 28.66 -3.24 -15.73
C TYR A 116 28.17 -2.72 -14.37
N CYS A 117 27.01 -2.04 -14.31
CA CYS A 117 26.46 -1.63 -13.01
C CYS A 117 25.95 -2.81 -12.18
N LEU A 118 25.65 -3.95 -12.81
CA LEU A 118 25.24 -5.19 -12.15
C LEU A 118 26.40 -6.12 -11.77
N ARG A 119 27.65 -5.77 -12.09
CA ARG A 119 28.78 -6.71 -11.96
C ARG A 119 29.57 -6.58 -10.66
N ASP A 120 29.81 -5.37 -10.15
CA ASP A 120 30.82 -5.15 -9.09
C ASP A 120 30.28 -5.15 -7.64
N LYS A 121 28.98 -4.98 -7.44
CA LYS A 121 28.35 -5.00 -6.10
C LYS A 121 27.01 -5.75 -6.03
N ASN A 122 26.53 -6.24 -7.17
CA ASN A 122 25.10 -6.43 -7.43
C ASN A 122 24.62 -7.88 -7.40
N THR A 123 25.50 -8.88 -7.26
CA THR A 123 25.03 -10.25 -7.02
C THR A 123 24.25 -10.30 -5.71
N PHE A 124 24.75 -9.64 -4.66
CA PHE A 124 24.07 -9.62 -3.36
C PHE A 124 22.74 -8.86 -3.44
N ASP A 125 22.68 -7.71 -4.11
CA ASP A 125 21.45 -6.93 -4.24
C ASP A 125 20.40 -7.61 -5.12
N ALA A 126 20.81 -8.20 -6.25
CA ALA A 126 19.91 -8.98 -7.09
C ALA A 126 19.38 -10.22 -6.35
N ILE A 127 20.25 -10.93 -5.64
CA ILE A 127 19.87 -12.06 -4.78
C ILE A 127 18.92 -11.59 -3.68
N TYR A 128 19.20 -10.47 -3.01
CA TYR A 128 18.36 -9.89 -1.98
C TYR A 128 16.96 -9.57 -2.51
N ILE A 129 16.84 -8.98 -3.69
CA ILE A 129 15.53 -8.66 -4.30
C ILE A 129 14.78 -9.94 -4.67
N ILE A 130 15.45 -10.92 -5.26
CA ILE A 130 14.85 -12.21 -5.60
C ILE A 130 14.36 -12.92 -4.34
N ILE A 131 15.16 -12.92 -3.27
CA ILE A 131 14.80 -13.50 -1.98
C ILE A 131 13.63 -12.73 -1.35
N LEU A 132 13.71 -11.41 -1.23
CA LEU A 132 12.68 -10.57 -0.63
C LEU A 132 11.34 -10.71 -1.37
N THR A 133 11.39 -10.67 -2.70
CA THR A 133 10.21 -10.78 -3.56
C THR A 133 9.66 -12.21 -3.56
N GLY A 134 10.52 -13.23 -3.56
CA GLY A 134 10.14 -14.64 -3.46
C GLY A 134 9.50 -15.00 -2.13
N ILE A 135 10.08 -14.55 -1.01
CA ILE A 135 9.51 -14.70 0.34
C ILE A 135 8.16 -13.97 0.40
N THR A 136 8.10 -12.72 -0.05
CA THR A 136 6.87 -11.93 -0.06
C THR A 136 5.78 -12.64 -0.89
N CYS A 137 6.11 -13.16 -2.07
CA CYS A 137 5.20 -13.93 -2.91
C CYS A 137 4.67 -15.16 -2.18
N THR A 138 5.58 -15.97 -1.61
CA THR A 138 5.24 -17.23 -0.93
C THR A 138 4.30 -17.00 0.25
N ILE A 139 4.55 -15.96 1.04
CA ILE A 139 3.70 -15.59 2.18
C ILE A 139 2.32 -15.13 1.70
N HIS A 140 2.24 -14.26 0.68
CA HIS A 140 0.95 -13.76 0.18
C HIS A 140 0.12 -14.86 -0.48
N VAL A 141 0.74 -15.78 -1.22
CA VAL A 141 0.07 -16.96 -1.79
C VAL A 141 -0.42 -17.90 -0.70
N SER A 142 0.39 -18.15 0.33
CA SER A 142 0.00 -18.98 1.47
C SER A 142 -1.16 -18.37 2.25
N LEU A 143 -1.16 -17.05 2.46
CA LEU A 143 -2.28 -16.32 3.06
C LEU A 143 -3.54 -16.35 2.18
N LEU A 144 -3.39 -16.28 0.85
CA LEU A 144 -4.50 -16.41 -0.09
C LEU A 144 -5.14 -17.80 0.00
N VAL A 145 -4.33 -18.86 -0.06
CA VAL A 145 -4.80 -20.25 0.08
C VAL A 145 -5.49 -20.44 1.43
N PHE A 146 -4.89 -19.95 2.51
CA PHE A 146 -5.49 -20.00 3.84
C PHE A 146 -6.85 -19.28 3.88
N ALA A 147 -6.94 -18.07 3.30
CA ALA A 147 -8.18 -17.31 3.25
C ALA A 147 -9.28 -18.02 2.44
N ILE A 148 -8.92 -18.71 1.35
CA ILE A 148 -9.84 -19.53 0.56
C ILE A 148 -10.32 -20.74 1.38
N MET A 149 -9.40 -21.48 2.01
CA MET A 149 -9.71 -22.65 2.84
C MET A 149 -10.63 -22.29 4.03
N VAL A 150 -10.40 -21.14 4.66
CA VAL A 150 -11.26 -20.65 5.75
C VAL A 150 -12.66 -20.27 5.25
N ARG A 151 -12.79 -19.80 4.01
CA ARG A 151 -14.07 -19.41 3.43
C ARG A 151 -14.88 -20.58 2.90
N TYR A 152 -14.21 -21.56 2.32
CA TYR A 152 -14.80 -22.78 1.76
C TYR A 152 -14.37 -23.95 2.63
N PRO A 153 -14.90 -24.10 3.86
CA PRO A 153 -14.68 -25.33 4.60
C PRO A 153 -15.16 -26.48 3.71
N ALA A 154 -14.35 -27.54 3.61
CA ALA A 154 -14.56 -28.71 2.74
C ALA A 154 -15.84 -29.52 3.05
N SER A 155 -16.84 -28.93 3.70
CA SER A 155 -18.09 -29.55 4.12
C SER A 155 -19.22 -29.41 3.09
N SER A 156 -18.90 -29.36 1.79
CA SER A 156 -19.92 -29.51 0.74
C SER A 156 -20.50 -30.93 0.66
N HIS A 157 -20.00 -31.88 1.47
CA HIS A 157 -20.48 -33.26 1.53
C HIS A 157 -21.26 -33.63 2.81
N LEU A 158 -21.44 -32.71 3.76
CA LEU A 158 -22.40 -32.96 4.83
C LEU A 158 -23.79 -32.68 4.26
N PRO A 159 -24.67 -33.69 4.14
CA PRO A 159 -26.03 -33.49 3.65
C PRO A 159 -26.61 -32.34 4.44
N THR A 160 -27.13 -31.38 3.69
CA THR A 160 -27.68 -30.15 4.24
C THR A 160 -28.58 -30.56 5.40
N TYR A 161 -28.35 -30.06 6.61
CA TYR A 161 -29.23 -30.33 7.75
C TYR A 161 -30.71 -30.03 7.42
N ARG A 162 -30.93 -29.18 6.40
CA ARG A 162 -32.20 -28.91 5.73
C ARG A 162 -32.82 -30.13 4.99
N GLU A 163 -32.02 -31.00 4.37
CA GLU A 163 -32.46 -32.28 3.78
C GLU A 163 -32.72 -33.34 4.86
N ALA A 164 -31.92 -33.36 5.93
CA ALA A 164 -32.18 -34.23 7.08
C ALA A 164 -33.48 -33.85 7.82
N ILE A 165 -33.79 -32.55 7.93
CA ILE A 165 -35.05 -32.05 8.50
C ILE A 165 -36.22 -32.23 7.52
N SER A 166 -36.03 -32.06 6.20
CA SER A 166 -37.12 -32.34 5.25
C SER A 166 -37.48 -33.81 5.19
N ALA A 167 -36.57 -34.71 5.58
CA ALA A 167 -36.85 -36.14 5.73
C ALA A 167 -37.56 -36.51 7.06
N THR A 168 -37.55 -35.64 8.09
CA THR A 168 -38.06 -36.01 9.44
C THR A 168 -39.31 -35.30 9.93
N GLY A 169 -39.92 -34.38 9.17
CA GLY A 169 -41.28 -33.97 9.53
C GLY A 169 -41.69 -32.58 9.08
N ALA A 170 -42.35 -32.54 7.93
CA ALA A 170 -43.49 -31.65 7.80
C ALA A 170 -44.52 -32.06 8.87
N ASN A 171 -44.65 -31.27 9.95
CA ASN A 171 -45.94 -30.87 10.51
C ASN A 171 -45.79 -29.96 11.75
N ARG A 172 -46.41 -28.77 11.62
CA ARG A 172 -46.88 -27.80 12.64
C ARG A 172 -46.03 -26.56 12.99
N MET A 173 -46.61 -25.42 12.55
CA MET A 173 -46.87 -24.16 13.30
C MET A 173 -45.65 -23.31 13.71
N THR A 174 -45.58 -21.98 13.55
CA THR A 174 -46.56 -20.94 13.23
C THR A 174 -45.78 -19.69 12.79
N GLU A 175 -46.34 -18.99 11.82
CA GLU A 175 -45.87 -17.74 11.22
C GLU A 175 -45.91 -16.57 12.23
N ARG A 176 -44.77 -15.89 12.47
CA ARG A 176 -44.75 -14.50 12.95
C ARG A 176 -43.94 -13.64 12.00
N LYS A 177 -44.61 -12.71 11.31
CA LYS A 177 -43.99 -11.68 10.47
C LYS A 177 -43.30 -10.62 11.34
N PRO A 178 -42.03 -10.29 11.13
CA PRO A 178 -41.41 -9.14 11.77
C PRO A 178 -41.85 -7.85 11.09
N ILE A 179 -42.40 -6.91 11.88
CA ILE A 179 -42.72 -5.55 11.44
C ILE A 179 -41.40 -4.80 11.28
N VAL A 180 -40.96 -4.60 10.03
CA VAL A 180 -39.85 -3.72 9.70
C VAL A 180 -40.44 -2.34 9.38
N LEU A 181 -40.31 -1.38 10.31
CA LEU A 181 -40.64 0.01 10.05
C LEU A 181 -39.73 0.53 8.92
N LYS A 182 -40.32 0.72 7.75
CA LYS A 182 -39.67 1.23 6.55
C LYS A 182 -39.81 2.76 6.57
N ALA A 183 -38.76 3.47 6.95
CA ALA A 183 -38.72 4.93 6.82
C ALA A 183 -38.76 5.29 5.31
N THR A 184 -39.91 5.76 4.84
CA THR A 184 -40.14 6.27 3.49
C THR A 184 -39.80 7.74 3.41
N GLY A 185 -38.93 8.12 2.48
CA GLY A 185 -38.68 9.52 2.12
C GLY A 185 -37.26 9.78 1.65
N THR A 186 -37.15 10.64 0.63
CA THR A 186 -35.94 11.20 0.00
C THR A 186 -34.91 11.83 0.96
N ALA A 187 -35.17 11.86 2.27
CA ALA A 187 -34.23 12.24 3.32
C ALA A 187 -33.28 11.10 3.77
N ALA A 188 -33.63 9.84 3.53
CA ALA A 188 -32.86 8.68 4.02
C ALA A 188 -31.46 8.57 3.37
N TRP A 189 -31.34 8.93 2.08
CA TRP A 189 -30.05 8.86 1.39
C TRP A 189 -29.12 10.01 1.80
N LYS A 190 -29.66 11.23 2.02
CA LYS A 190 -28.90 12.37 2.54
C LYS A 190 -28.39 12.11 3.96
N LEU A 191 -29.22 11.54 4.84
CA LEU A 191 -28.79 11.13 6.19
C LEU A 191 -27.76 9.99 6.15
N ARG A 192 -27.90 9.02 5.24
CA ARG A 192 -26.87 7.98 5.03
C ARG A 192 -25.56 8.56 4.57
N ILE A 193 -25.55 9.40 3.53
CA ILE A 193 -24.32 10.01 3.01
C ILE A 193 -23.67 10.94 4.04
N TYR A 194 -24.46 11.75 4.75
CA TYR A 194 -23.95 12.61 5.82
C TYR A 194 -23.38 11.78 6.98
N SER A 195 -24.00 10.65 7.35
CA SER A 195 -23.44 9.72 8.34
C SER A 195 -22.18 9.00 7.86
N ILE A 196 -22.07 8.71 6.56
CA ILE A 196 -20.91 8.06 5.94
C ILE A 196 -19.73 9.04 5.80
N LEU A 197 -19.98 10.33 5.52
CA LEU A 197 -18.96 11.37 5.35
C LEU A 197 -18.52 12.03 6.67
N ARG A 198 -19.43 12.21 7.64
CA ARG A 198 -19.11 12.89 8.90
C ARG A 198 -18.31 12.01 9.87
N TYR A 199 -18.45 10.69 9.79
CA TYR A 199 -17.72 9.74 10.65
C TYR A 199 -16.22 9.60 10.35
N PRO A 200 -15.74 9.64 9.09
CA PRO A 200 -14.30 9.63 8.82
C PRO A 200 -13.62 10.95 9.19
N MET A 201 -14.30 12.10 9.12
CA MET A 201 -13.63 13.38 9.39
C MET A 201 -13.32 13.64 10.88
N THR A 202 -14.10 13.11 11.82
CA THR A 202 -13.89 13.37 13.25
C THR A 202 -12.90 12.42 13.92
N ARG A 203 -12.61 11.24 13.33
CA ARG A 203 -11.75 10.22 13.96
C ARG A 203 -10.63 9.69 13.07
N THR A 204 -10.86 9.55 11.76
CA THR A 204 -9.79 9.13 10.82
C THR A 204 -9.03 10.30 10.23
N GLY A 205 -9.65 11.48 10.09
CA GLY A 205 -8.95 12.71 9.70
C GLY A 205 -7.72 12.98 10.58
N PRO A 206 -7.89 13.10 11.91
CA PRO A 206 -6.76 13.31 12.81
C PRO A 206 -5.71 12.20 12.77
N ALA A 207 -6.12 10.94 12.60
CA ALA A 207 -5.20 9.80 12.55
C ALA A 207 -4.37 9.77 11.26
N VAL A 208 -4.99 10.07 10.11
CA VAL A 208 -4.28 10.19 8.83
C VAL A 208 -3.37 11.42 8.84
N THR A 209 -3.86 12.56 9.35
CA THR A 209 -3.03 13.76 9.53
C THR A 209 -1.85 13.49 10.45
N ALA A 210 -2.04 12.76 11.56
CA ALA A 210 -0.97 12.36 12.46
C ALA A 210 0.02 11.39 11.79
N ALA A 211 -0.46 10.41 11.02
CA ALA A 211 0.42 9.48 10.29
C ALA A 211 1.26 10.19 9.23
N VAL A 212 0.66 11.12 8.47
CA VAL A 212 1.37 11.95 7.50
C VAL A 212 2.36 12.87 8.21
N ALA A 213 1.98 13.48 9.34
CA ALA A 213 2.88 14.32 10.14
C ALA A 213 4.07 13.52 10.68
N ILE A 214 3.84 12.32 11.23
CA ILE A 214 4.89 11.42 11.71
C ILE A 214 5.80 11.01 10.55
N TYR A 215 5.23 10.66 9.40
CA TYR A 215 6.02 10.34 8.20
C TYR A 215 6.90 11.53 7.78
N LEU A 216 6.34 12.74 7.73
CA LEU A 216 7.09 13.95 7.38
C LEU A 216 8.19 14.23 8.41
N ILE A 217 7.91 14.09 9.70
CA ILE A 217 8.92 14.30 10.77
C ILE A 217 10.02 13.24 10.66
N ALA A 218 9.66 11.96 10.58
CA ALA A 218 10.61 10.85 10.48
C ALA A 218 11.46 10.95 9.21
N PHE A 219 10.86 11.35 8.08
CA PHE A 219 11.58 11.59 6.84
C PHE A 219 12.57 12.75 6.99
N ASN A 220 12.18 13.88 7.56
CA ASN A 220 13.07 15.03 7.74
C ASN A 220 14.20 14.73 8.74
N VAL A 221 13.90 14.06 9.86
CA VAL A 221 14.91 13.64 10.84
C VAL A 221 15.86 12.61 10.24
N GLY A 222 15.33 11.60 9.54
CA GLY A 222 16.13 10.59 8.85
C GLY A 222 17.04 11.20 7.78
N MET A 223 16.51 12.12 6.98
CA MET A 223 17.29 12.86 5.99
C MET A 223 18.39 13.71 6.64
N ARG A 224 18.11 14.36 7.77
CA ARG A 224 19.08 15.15 8.52
C ARG A 224 20.22 14.29 9.09
N LEU A 225 19.88 13.20 9.76
CA LEU A 225 20.87 12.25 10.31
C LEU A 225 21.69 11.59 9.21
N TRP A 226 21.09 11.31 8.06
CA TRP A 226 21.76 10.58 6.99
C TRP A 226 22.61 11.48 6.10
N LYS A 227 22.04 12.57 5.57
CA LYS A 227 22.71 13.41 4.57
C LYS A 227 23.40 14.65 5.17
N GLY A 228 23.27 14.84 6.47
CA GLY A 228 23.76 16.03 7.16
C GLY A 228 22.84 17.24 6.97
N ASP A 229 23.10 18.27 7.76
CA ASP A 229 22.24 19.45 7.89
C ASP A 229 22.20 20.31 6.61
N GLU A 230 23.20 20.18 5.74
CA GLU A 230 23.41 21.02 4.56
C GLU A 230 22.75 20.47 3.28
N HIS A 231 22.16 19.28 3.33
CA HIS A 231 21.66 18.62 2.13
C HIS A 231 20.42 19.36 1.55
N PRO A 232 20.35 19.63 0.23
CA PRO A 232 19.29 20.45 -0.38
C PRO A 232 17.87 19.87 -0.27
N LEU A 233 17.74 18.58 0.06
CA LEU A 233 16.45 17.94 0.36
C LEU A 233 15.89 18.32 1.74
N ASN A 234 16.71 18.88 2.64
CA ASN A 234 16.27 19.43 3.92
C ASN A 234 15.73 20.86 3.71
N ARG A 235 14.52 20.95 3.14
CA ARG A 235 13.89 22.21 2.69
C ARG A 235 13.55 23.19 3.83
N PHE A 236 13.74 22.79 5.09
CA PHE A 236 13.49 23.65 6.26
C PHE A 236 14.68 24.54 6.58
N VAL A 237 15.88 23.98 6.70
CA VAL A 237 17.10 24.76 6.97
C VAL A 237 17.40 25.71 5.82
N TRP A 238 17.20 25.27 4.58
CA TRP A 238 17.32 26.13 3.41
C TRP A 238 16.39 27.34 3.50
N ARG A 239 15.12 27.15 3.92
CA ARG A 239 14.14 28.25 4.05
C ARG A 239 14.52 29.22 5.17
N ILE A 240 15.05 28.71 6.28
CA ILE A 240 15.54 29.55 7.38
C ILE A 240 16.74 30.39 6.92
N ARG A 241 17.75 29.76 6.31
CA ARG A 241 18.95 30.46 5.80
C ARG A 241 18.61 31.46 4.68
N GLU A 242 17.61 31.16 3.86
CA GLU A 242 17.09 32.08 2.85
C GLU A 242 16.43 33.31 3.49
N GLN A 243 15.65 33.14 4.55
CA GLN A 243 15.06 34.26 5.29
C GLN A 243 16.09 35.08 6.08
N GLU A 244 17.12 34.41 6.59
CA GLU A 244 18.24 35.05 7.32
C GLU A 244 19.24 35.74 6.37
N GLY A 245 19.13 35.54 5.05
CA GLY A 245 20.09 36.06 4.08
C GLY A 245 21.48 35.41 4.16
N SER A 246 21.61 34.29 4.90
CA SER A 246 22.86 33.54 5.09
C SER A 246 23.11 32.49 4.00
N LEU A 247 22.23 32.41 3.01
CA LEU A 247 22.33 31.45 1.92
C LEU A 247 23.44 31.86 0.92
N ASN A 248 24.31 30.90 0.55
CA ASN A 248 25.38 31.15 -0.42
C ASN A 248 24.80 31.72 -1.74
N PRO A 249 25.33 32.85 -2.27
CA PRO A 249 24.84 33.45 -3.51
C PRO A 249 24.83 32.48 -4.71
N GLU A 250 25.74 31.51 -4.75
CA GLU A 250 25.75 30.46 -5.79
C GLU A 250 24.49 29.58 -5.75
N LEU A 251 24.02 29.25 -4.54
CA LEU A 251 22.82 28.45 -4.33
C LEU A 251 21.54 29.23 -4.66
N LEU A 252 21.51 30.53 -4.38
CA LEU A 252 20.43 31.43 -4.82
C LEU A 252 20.38 31.51 -6.35
N TYR A 253 21.53 31.62 -7.01
CA TYR A 253 21.62 31.64 -8.47
C TYR A 253 21.13 30.33 -9.09
N LYS A 254 21.55 29.17 -8.55
CA LYS A 254 21.07 27.85 -8.98
C LYS A 254 19.55 27.70 -8.79
N LYS A 255 19.01 28.17 -7.65
CA LYS A 255 17.56 28.18 -7.40
C LYS A 255 16.83 28.98 -8.47
N LYS A 256 17.32 30.18 -8.80
CA LYS A 256 16.74 31.05 -9.83
C LYS A 256 16.71 30.36 -11.20
N ILE A 257 17.83 29.79 -11.66
CA ILE A 257 17.90 29.06 -12.94
C ILE A 257 16.89 27.90 -12.98
N VAL A 258 16.80 27.11 -11.92
CA VAL A 258 15.88 25.96 -11.88
C VAL A 258 14.43 26.42 -11.88
N GLN A 259 14.11 27.50 -11.15
CA GLN A 259 12.76 28.09 -11.16
C GLN A 259 12.42 28.66 -12.54
N ASP A 260 13.32 29.40 -13.17
CA ASP A 260 13.14 29.97 -14.50
C ASP A 260 12.95 28.86 -15.55
N TYR A 261 13.72 27.76 -15.46
CA TYR A 261 13.56 26.59 -16.33
C TYR A 261 12.20 25.90 -16.17
N HIS A 262 11.72 25.72 -14.93
CA HIS A 262 10.40 25.13 -14.71
C HIS A 262 9.28 26.07 -15.14
N TYR A 263 9.45 27.38 -14.92
CA TYR A 263 8.48 28.38 -15.32
C TYR A 263 8.35 28.44 -16.84
N SER A 264 9.46 28.55 -17.58
CA SER A 264 9.44 28.52 -19.05
C SER A 264 8.87 27.20 -19.59
N ARG A 265 9.19 26.07 -18.97
CA ARG A 265 8.62 24.79 -19.43
C ARG A 265 7.11 24.64 -19.18
N ILE A 266 6.57 25.26 -18.14
CA ILE A 266 5.13 25.15 -17.80
C ILE A 266 4.31 26.23 -18.50
N PHE A 267 4.86 27.44 -18.63
CA PHE A 267 4.14 28.62 -19.13
C PHE A 267 4.55 29.04 -20.56
N ASP A 268 5.75 28.72 -21.04
CA ASP A 268 6.22 28.96 -22.43
C ASP A 268 6.20 27.68 -23.31
N ALA A 269 5.43 26.66 -22.94
CA ALA A 269 5.32 25.48 -23.77
C ALA A 269 4.48 25.77 -25.04
N LYS A 270 5.19 25.99 -26.16
CA LYS A 270 4.77 26.31 -27.56
C LYS A 270 4.58 27.82 -27.79
N ASP A 271 5.26 28.47 -28.74
CA ASP A 271 5.60 28.08 -30.12
C ASP A 271 6.96 28.68 -30.54
N ASP A 272 7.97 27.84 -30.78
CA ASP A 272 8.89 27.91 -31.94
C ASP A 272 10.15 27.05 -31.67
N PRO A 273 10.53 26.14 -32.58
CA PRO A 273 11.82 25.48 -32.51
C PRO A 273 12.94 26.52 -32.69
N PRO A 274 14.03 26.46 -31.90
CA PRO A 274 15.13 27.40 -32.06
C PRO A 274 15.73 27.26 -33.47
N HIS A 275 15.66 28.33 -34.25
CA HIS A 275 16.39 28.47 -35.49
C HIS A 275 17.88 28.38 -35.20
N LEU A 276 18.46 27.19 -35.36
CA LEU A 276 19.90 27.02 -35.49
C LEU A 276 20.30 27.60 -36.84
N GLY A 277 20.68 28.87 -36.84
CA GLY A 277 21.29 29.52 -38.00
C GLY A 277 22.57 28.79 -38.37
N TYR A 278 22.54 28.14 -39.53
CA TYR A 278 23.71 27.73 -40.29
C TYR A 278 24.11 28.86 -41.25
#